data_AF-A0A966WRP5-F1
#
_entry.id   AF-A0A966WRP5-F1
#
_cell.length_a   1.000
_cell.length_b   1.000
_cell.length_c   1.000
_cell.angle_alpha   90.00
_cell.angle_beta   90.00
_cell.angle_gamma   90.00
#
_symmetry.space_group_name_H-M   'P 1'
#
loop_
_entity.id
_entity.type
_entity.pdbx_description
1 polymer ?
#
loop_
_entity_poly.entity_id
_entity_poly.type
_entity_poly.pdbx_seq_one_letter_code
_entity_poly.pdbx_strand_id
1 'polypeptide(L)' 'MARVKRGVTAHARHKKVLKLAKGYVGRSSTTYRPALERV' A
#
# COMPACT_ATOMS: atom_id res chain seq x y z
N MET A 1 -21.49 10.34 -17.76
CA MET A 1 -20.48 9.38 -17.25
C MET A 1 -20.67 9.18 -15.75
N ALA A 2 -20.84 7.95 -15.27
CA ALA A 2 -21.00 7.67 -13.84
C ALA A 2 -19.64 7.72 -13.11
N ARG A 3 -19.59 8.32 -11.92
CA ARG A 3 -18.39 8.38 -11.08
C ARG A 3 -18.12 7.00 -10.45
N VAL A 4 -17.09 6.30 -10.92
CA VAL A 4 -16.67 5.02 -10.34
C VAL A 4 -15.89 5.26 -9.05
N LYS A 5 -16.38 4.73 -7.92
CA LYS A 5 -15.70 4.83 -6.61
C LYS A 5 -14.43 3.96 -6.60
N ARG A 6 -13.27 4.54 -6.27
CA ARG A 6 -11.96 3.84 -6.24
C ARG A 6 -11.41 3.51 -4.84
N GLY A 7 -12.20 3.70 -3.78
CA GLY A 7 -11.73 3.52 -2.39
C GLY A 7 -11.28 2.09 -2.08
N VAL A 8 -12.03 1.09 -2.54
CA VAL A 8 -11.74 -0.33 -2.26
C VAL A 8 -10.50 -0.82 -3.01
N THR A 9 -10.39 -0.44 -4.29
CA THR A 9 -9.22 -0.78 -5.12
C THR A 9 -7.93 -0.15 -4.60
N ALA A 10 -7.99 1.10 -4.12
CA ALA A 10 -6.85 1.75 -3.47
C ALA A 10 -6.41 1.02 -2.19
N HIS A 11 -7.36 0.65 -1.32
CA HIS A 11 -7.03 -0.07 -0.08
C HIS A 11 -6.42 -1.45 -0.34
N ALA A 12 -6.95 -2.20 -1.31
CA ALA A 12 -6.40 -3.49 -1.70
C ALA A 12 -4.95 -3.37 -2.22
N ARG A 13 -4.64 -2.33 -3.03
CA ARG A 13 -3.28 -2.08 -3.51
C ARG A 13 -2.31 -1.80 -2.36
N HIS A 14 -2.73 -1.01 -1.36
CA HIS A 14 -1.86 -0.68 -0.23
C HIS A 14 -1.50 -1.92 0.59
N LYS A 15 -2.47 -2.82 0.83
CA LYS A 15 -2.23 -4.08 1.53
C LYS A 15 -1.27 -5.01 0.78
N LYS A 16 -1.29 -5.03 -0.56
CA LYS A 16 -0.34 -5.82 -1.36
C LYS A 16 1.10 -5.35 -1.13
N VAL A 17 1.35 -4.04 -1.24
CA VAL A 17 2.70 -3.46 -1.05
C VAL A 17 3.19 -3.65 0.39
N LEU A 18 2.33 -3.43 1.39
CA LEU A 18 2.70 -3.68 2.79
C LEU A 18 2.98 -5.15 3.08
N LYS A 19 2.32 -6.07 2.36
CA LYS A 19 2.60 -7.51 2.48
C LYS A 19 3.99 -7.87 1.92
N LEU A 20 4.43 -7.20 0.84
CA LEU A 20 5.76 -7.36 0.26
C LEU A 20 6.84 -6.77 1.17
N ALA A 21 6.56 -5.62 1.78
CA ALA A 21 7.48 -4.92 2.69
C ALA A 21 7.59 -5.52 4.10
N LYS A 22 6.99 -6.70 4.35
CA LYS A 22 7.06 -7.36 5.67
C LYS A 22 8.51 -7.69 6.00
N GLY A 23 8.95 -7.28 7.18
CA GLY A 23 10.33 -7.44 7.65
C GLY A 23 11.21 -6.21 7.43
N TYR A 24 10.73 -5.18 6.74
CA TYR A 24 11.48 -3.92 6.63
C TYR A 24 11.53 -3.16 7.94
N VAL A 25 12.65 -2.47 8.16
CA VAL A 25 12.91 -1.73 9.40
C VAL A 25 12.06 -0.46 9.46
N GLY A 26 11.43 -0.23 10.62
CA GLY A 26 10.71 1.00 10.93
C GLY A 26 9.47 1.24 10.07
N ARG A 27 9.32 2.45 9.53
CA ARG A 27 8.10 2.87 8.81
C ARG A 27 7.89 2.19 7.45
N SER A 28 8.90 1.50 6.93
CA SER A 28 8.79 0.83 5.62
C SER A 28 8.01 -0.47 5.65
N SER A 29 7.75 -1.06 6.82
CA SER A 29 6.88 -2.24 6.93
C SER A 29 5.43 -1.90 7.30
N THR A 30 5.16 -0.66 7.72
CA THR A 30 3.87 -0.24 8.29
C THR A 30 3.14 0.82 7.48
N THR A 31 3.87 1.69 6.78
CA THR A 31 3.29 2.79 5.98
C THR A 31 3.45 2.55 4.48
N TYR A 32 2.42 2.85 3.69
CA TYR A 32 2.40 2.55 2.25
C TYR A 32 3.48 3.29 1.43
N ARG A 33 3.68 4.60 1.66
CA ARG A 33 4.66 5.38 0.87
C ARG A 33 6.11 4.91 1.08
N PRO A 34 6.61 4.76 2.33
CA PRO A 34 7.96 4.26 2.57
C PRO A 34 8.12 2.77 2.26
N ALA A 35 7.03 2.00 2.26
CA ALA A 35 7.02 0.63 1.77
C ALA A 35 7.20 0.61 0.25
N LEU A 36 6.46 1.45 -0.49
CA LEU A 36 6.56 1.55 -1.95
C LEU A 36 7.94 2.02 -2.43
N GLU A 37 8.65 2.83 -1.65
CA GLU A 37 10.01 3.30 -1.99
C GLU A 37 11.09 2.26 -1.71
N ARG A 38 10.82 1.27 -0.85
CA ARG A 38 11.79 0.23 -0.46
C ARG A 38 11.52 -1.14 -1.06
N VAL A 39 10.26 -1.41 -1.44
CA VAL A 39 9.83 -2.61 -2.19
C VAL A 39 10.23 -2.44 -3.64
#